data_AF-A0A7C6K7Z9-F1
#
_entry.id   AF-A0A7C6K7Z9-F1
#
_cell.length_a   1.000
_cell.length_b   1.000
_cell.length_c   1.000
_cell.angle_alpha   90.00
_cell.angle_beta   90.00
_cell.angle_gamma   90.00
#
_symmetry.space_group_name_H-M   'P 1'
#
loop_
_entity.id
_entity.type
_entity.pdbx_description
1 polymer ?
#
loop_
_entity_poly.entity_id
_entity_poly.type
_entity_poly.pdbx_seq_one_letter_code
_entity_poly.pdbx_strand_id
1 'polypeptide(L)'
;MRKVFAFYAEGAFLLMIIPSFRQPNEARQVLGPVVLILSVAMLFDVGALIALFGHEDTARMVFPTYEFAKTVGIGGFLERIESLVVGVWVATVGLKVTAFYYVSVLIFAQTFNLKDYRPLVLPYALILVALSLLGWTDTNQITLYMSRYFPLFAFTVLGGTTLLLYFVSMTRRKGSTEGGKKNEKDVNRT
;
A
#
# COMPACT_ATOMS: atom_id res chain seq x y z
N MET A 1 12.94 5.03 -13.53
CA MET A 1 12.84 3.66 -12.99
C MET A 1 12.51 3.58 -11.50
N ARG A 2 13.18 4.29 -10.57
CA ARG A 2 12.90 4.16 -9.11
C ARG A 2 11.46 4.46 -8.66
N LYS A 3 10.78 5.45 -9.27
CA LYS A 3 9.41 5.82 -8.90
C LYS A 3 8.37 4.73 -9.21
N VAL A 4 8.62 3.93 -10.25
CA VAL A 4 7.73 2.85 -10.67
C VAL A 4 7.67 1.72 -9.63
N PHE A 5 8.80 1.43 -8.98
CA PHE A 5 8.87 0.42 -7.93
C PHE A 5 8.07 0.78 -6.67
N ALA A 6 8.02 2.07 -6.29
CA ALA A 6 7.21 2.54 -5.17
C ALA A 6 5.72 2.28 -5.40
N PHE A 7 5.25 2.50 -6.63
CA PHE A 7 3.86 2.25 -7.02
C PHE A 7 3.50 0.76 -6.98
N TYR A 8 4.39 -0.12 -7.46
CA TYR A 8 4.18 -1.57 -7.38
C TYR A 8 4.22 -2.11 -5.93
N ALA A 9 4.99 -1.48 -5.05
CA ALA A 9 5.00 -1.83 -3.63
C ALA A 9 3.65 -1.55 -2.94
N GLU A 10 2.96 -0.46 -3.31
CA GLU A 10 1.59 -0.23 -2.85
C GLU A 10 0.59 -1.25 -3.43
N GLY A 11 0.78 -1.66 -4.69
CA GLY A 11 -0.02 -2.74 -5.29
C GLY A 11 0.12 -4.08 -4.58
N ALA A 12 1.29 -4.38 -4.01
CA ALA A 12 1.51 -5.59 -3.22
C ALA A 12 0.69 -5.61 -1.90
N PHE A 13 0.41 -4.45 -1.30
CA PHE A 13 -0.48 -4.37 -0.14
C PHE A 13 -1.92 -4.76 -0.49
N LEU A 14 -2.41 -4.40 -1.69
CA LEU A 14 -3.73 -4.84 -2.14
C LEU A 14 -3.81 -6.36 -2.23
N LEU A 15 -2.76 -7.02 -2.74
CA LEU A 15 -2.68 -8.49 -2.79
C LEU A 15 -2.70 -9.13 -1.39
N MET A 16 -2.13 -8.46 -0.39
CA MET A 16 -2.13 -8.93 1.00
C MET A 16 -3.51 -8.82 1.68
N ILE A 17 -4.35 -7.87 1.25
CA ILE A 17 -5.71 -7.67 1.79
C ILE A 17 -6.74 -8.57 1.11
N ILE A 18 -6.51 -9.01 -0.13
CA ILE A 18 -7.39 -9.95 -0.88
C ILE A 18 -7.86 -11.16 -0.04
N PRO A 19 -6.99 -11.92 0.66
CA PRO A 19 -7.42 -13.07 1.46
C PRO A 19 -8.27 -12.71 2.68
N SER A 20 -8.29 -11.44 3.09
CA SER A 20 -9.14 -10.96 4.19
C SER A 20 -10.56 -10.58 3.75
N PHE A 21 -10.85 -10.55 2.44
CA PHE A 21 -12.22 -10.34 1.96
C PHE A 21 -13.07 -11.60 2.14
N ARG A 22 -14.38 -11.38 2.32
CA ARG A 22 -15.38 -12.45 2.49
C ARG A 22 -15.42 -13.42 1.30
N GLN A 23 -15.04 -12.97 0.09
CA GLN A 23 -15.06 -13.75 -1.15
C GLN A 23 -13.76 -13.53 -1.97
N PRO A 24 -12.65 -14.20 -1.63
CA PRO A 24 -11.33 -13.92 -2.20
C PRO A 24 -11.21 -14.30 -3.69
N ASN A 25 -11.96 -15.30 -4.16
CA ASN A 25 -11.94 -15.73 -5.56
C ASN A 25 -12.60 -14.70 -6.49
N GLU A 26 -13.71 -14.10 -6.07
CA GLU A 26 -14.38 -13.03 -6.82
C GLU A 26 -13.51 -11.76 -6.83
N ALA A 27 -12.93 -11.40 -5.69
CA ALA A 27 -12.03 -10.25 -5.58
C ALA A 27 -10.83 -10.36 -6.55
N ARG A 28 -10.30 -11.58 -6.75
CA ARG A 28 -9.20 -11.83 -7.68
C ARG A 28 -9.61 -11.66 -9.15
N GLN A 29 -10.84 -12.02 -9.51
CA GLN A 29 -11.35 -11.85 -10.88
C GLN A 29 -11.56 -10.38 -11.25
N VAL A 30 -11.95 -9.56 -10.27
CA VAL A 30 -12.17 -8.11 -10.46
C VAL A 30 -10.85 -7.32 -10.53
N LEU A 31 -9.76 -7.86 -9.97
CA LEU A 31 -8.47 -7.17 -9.89
C LEU A 31 -7.90 -6.81 -11.28
N GLY A 32 -7.95 -7.75 -12.22
CA GLY A 32 -7.42 -7.55 -13.57
C GLY A 32 -8.08 -6.37 -14.30
N PRO A 33 -9.42 -6.37 -14.44
CA PRO A 33 -10.17 -5.25 -15.02
C PRO A 33 -9.93 -3.92 -14.30
N VAL A 34 -9.92 -3.91 -12.97
CA VAL A 34 -9.69 -2.66 -12.19
C VAL A 34 -8.30 -2.11 -12.45
N VAL A 35 -7.26 -2.94 -12.42
CA VAL A 35 -5.88 -2.51 -12.69
C VAL A 35 -5.76 -1.97 -14.11
N LEU A 36 -6.41 -2.61 -15.09
CA LEU A 36 -6.39 -2.14 -16.48
C LEU A 36 -7.06 -0.77 -16.61
N ILE A 37 -8.26 -0.59 -16.05
CA ILE A 37 -8.99 0.68 -16.09
C ILE A 37 -8.18 1.80 -15.44
N LEU A 38 -7.61 1.55 -14.26
CA LEU A 38 -6.79 2.54 -13.56
C LEU A 38 -5.51 2.88 -14.35
N SER A 39 -4.88 1.90 -14.99
CA SER A 39 -3.69 2.12 -15.80
C SER A 39 -3.98 2.98 -17.04
N VAL A 40 -5.11 2.71 -17.72
CA VAL A 40 -5.55 3.50 -18.88
C VAL A 40 -5.91 4.93 -18.45
N ALA A 41 -6.65 5.08 -17.35
CA ALA A 41 -6.98 6.41 -16.82
C ALA A 41 -5.73 7.22 -16.47
N MET A 42 -4.72 6.58 -15.87
CA MET A 42 -3.46 7.23 -15.51
C MET A 42 -2.63 7.63 -16.74
N LEU A 43 -2.61 6.79 -17.79
CA LEU A 43 -1.98 7.15 -19.06
C LEU A 43 -2.66 8.35 -19.72
N PHE A 44 -3.98 8.40 -19.68
CA PHE A 44 -4.75 9.53 -20.19
C PHE A 44 -4.45 10.81 -19.41
N ASP A 45 -4.42 10.75 -18.09
CA ASP A 45 -4.10 11.91 -17.23
C ASP A 45 -2.70 12.48 -17.55
N VAL A 46 -1.67 11.61 -17.59
CA VAL A 46 -0.30 12.02 -17.94
C VAL A 46 -0.22 12.59 -19.36
N GLY A 47 -0.94 11.99 -20.31
CA GLY A 47 -1.00 12.48 -21.69
C GLY A 47 -1.62 13.87 -21.77
N ALA A 48 -2.73 14.11 -21.07
CA ALA A 48 -3.40 15.40 -21.02
C ALA A 48 -2.53 16.49 -20.37
N LEU A 49 -1.82 16.14 -19.29
CA LEU A 49 -0.88 17.03 -18.62
C LEU A 49 0.26 17.48 -19.53
N ILE A 50 0.92 16.53 -20.20
CA ILE A 50 2.02 16.83 -21.13
C ILE A 50 1.51 17.63 -22.33
N ALA A 51 0.30 17.35 -22.82
CA ALA A 51 -0.30 18.09 -23.92
C ALA A 51 -0.59 19.55 -23.56
N LEU A 52 -0.98 19.82 -22.31
CA LEU A 52 -1.34 21.17 -21.87
C LEU A 52 -0.13 22.00 -21.41
N PHE A 53 0.73 21.42 -20.57
CA PHE A 53 1.84 22.12 -19.93
C PHE A 53 3.22 21.79 -20.51
N GLY A 54 3.32 20.82 -21.40
CA GLY A 54 4.61 20.29 -21.86
C GLY A 54 5.27 19.39 -20.82
N HIS A 55 6.31 18.66 -21.25
CA HIS A 55 6.94 17.64 -20.40
C HIS A 55 7.80 18.24 -19.28
N GLU A 56 8.42 19.42 -19.50
CA GLU A 56 9.32 20.02 -18.50
C GLU A 56 8.56 20.58 -17.31
N ASP A 57 7.49 21.33 -17.56
CA ASP A 57 6.70 21.94 -16.50
C ASP A 57 5.89 20.88 -15.73
N THR A 58 5.29 19.92 -16.45
CA THR A 58 4.60 18.78 -15.81
C THR A 58 5.53 18.00 -14.87
N ALA A 59 6.81 17.85 -15.22
CA ALA A 59 7.77 17.12 -14.39
C ALA A 59 8.22 17.89 -13.14
N ARG A 60 8.06 19.22 -13.13
CA ARG A 60 8.42 20.11 -12.01
C ARG A 60 7.26 20.37 -11.05
N MET A 61 6.02 20.18 -11.51
CA MET A 61 4.82 20.29 -10.67
C MET A 61 4.77 19.21 -9.60
N VAL A 62 4.52 19.61 -8.35
CA VAL A 62 4.35 18.67 -7.22
C VAL A 62 3.01 17.94 -7.32
N PHE A 63 1.97 18.64 -7.79
CA PHE A 63 0.61 18.09 -7.96
C PHE A 63 0.05 18.42 -9.36
N PRO A 64 0.55 17.77 -10.42
CA PRO A 64 0.21 18.13 -11.81
C PRO A 64 -1.30 18.02 -12.10
N THR A 65 -1.94 16.93 -11.67
CA THR A 65 -3.39 16.70 -11.87
C THR A 65 -4.26 17.77 -11.19
N TYR A 66 -3.80 18.32 -10.08
CA TYR A 66 -4.48 19.43 -9.40
C TYR A 66 -4.35 20.73 -10.19
N GLU A 67 -3.15 21.05 -10.67
CA GLU A 67 -2.91 22.23 -11.54
C GLU A 67 -3.70 22.13 -12.86
N PHE A 68 -3.84 20.92 -13.40
CA PHE A 68 -4.70 20.67 -14.56
C PHE A 68 -6.17 20.97 -14.27
N ALA A 69 -6.71 20.47 -13.15
CA ALA A 69 -8.10 20.72 -12.77
C ALA A 69 -8.38 22.23 -12.60
N LYS A 70 -7.43 22.96 -12.02
CA LYS A 70 -7.49 24.42 -11.85
C LYS A 70 -7.44 25.17 -13.18
N THR A 71 -6.58 24.73 -14.10
CA THR A 71 -6.36 25.40 -15.40
C THR A 71 -7.54 25.20 -16.36
N VAL A 72 -8.21 24.04 -16.30
CA VAL A 72 -9.39 23.73 -17.14
C VAL A 72 -10.66 24.44 -16.64
N GLY A 73 -10.60 25.19 -15.54
CA GLY A 73 -11.69 25.94 -14.93
C GLY A 73 -12.35 27.02 -15.81
N ILE A 74 -13.13 26.63 -16.82
CA ILE A 74 -13.93 27.55 -17.65
C ILE A 74 -15.21 27.91 -16.88
N GLY A 75 -15.27 29.11 -16.30
CA GLY A 75 -16.53 29.77 -15.89
C GLY A 75 -17.15 29.34 -14.55
N GLY A 76 -16.36 29.20 -13.47
CA GLY A 76 -16.85 29.07 -12.08
C GLY A 76 -17.52 27.73 -11.70
N PHE A 77 -18.03 26.96 -12.67
CA PHE A 77 -18.61 25.63 -12.42
C PHE A 77 -17.54 24.56 -12.16
N LEU A 78 -16.44 24.59 -12.93
CA LEU A 78 -15.31 23.66 -12.78
C LEU A 78 -14.46 23.93 -11.54
N GLU A 79 -14.44 25.17 -11.04
CA GLU A 79 -13.76 25.54 -9.79
C GLU A 79 -14.34 24.80 -8.57
N ARG A 80 -15.65 24.49 -8.58
CA ARG A 80 -16.28 23.63 -7.57
C ARG A 80 -15.87 22.16 -7.71
N ILE A 81 -15.56 21.70 -8.93
CA ILE A 81 -15.11 20.32 -9.19
C ILE A 81 -13.67 20.14 -8.69
N GLU A 82 -12.80 21.14 -8.84
CA GLU A 82 -11.44 21.13 -8.30
C GLU A 82 -11.45 20.82 -6.79
N SER A 83 -12.28 21.52 -6.03
CA SER A 83 -12.44 21.30 -4.58
C SER A 83 -12.95 19.89 -4.26
N LEU A 84 -13.83 19.32 -5.10
CA LEU A 84 -14.31 17.94 -4.94
C LEU A 84 -13.20 16.92 -5.21
N VAL A 85 -12.34 17.15 -6.20
CA VAL A 85 -11.20 16.27 -6.50
C VAL A 85 -10.25 16.22 -5.30
N VAL A 86 -9.92 17.37 -4.71
CA VAL A 86 -9.11 17.43 -3.49
C VAL A 86 -9.83 16.74 -2.32
N GLY A 87 -11.13 16.95 -2.17
CA GLY A 87 -11.92 16.29 -1.11
C GLY A 87 -11.90 14.77 -1.22
N VAL A 88 -12.12 14.22 -2.43
CA VAL A 88 -12.05 12.78 -2.69
C VAL A 88 -10.63 12.25 -2.45
N TRP A 89 -9.61 13.00 -2.87
CA TRP A 89 -8.21 12.63 -2.67
C TRP A 89 -7.85 12.57 -1.19
N VAL A 90 -8.20 13.60 -0.41
CA VAL A 90 -7.97 13.65 1.05
C VAL A 90 -8.74 12.53 1.76
N ALA A 91 -9.98 12.26 1.38
CA ALA A 91 -10.75 11.14 1.93
C ALA A 91 -10.08 9.80 1.64
N THR A 92 -9.58 9.61 0.42
CA THR A 92 -8.85 8.39 0.01
C THR A 92 -7.57 8.22 0.81
N VAL A 93 -6.79 9.30 1.00
CA VAL A 93 -5.58 9.28 1.84
C VAL A 93 -5.95 8.95 3.29
N GLY A 94 -7.01 9.53 3.83
CA GLY A 94 -7.50 9.23 5.19
C GLY A 94 -7.86 7.76 5.38
N LEU A 95 -8.55 7.16 4.40
CA LEU A 95 -8.86 5.73 4.40
C LEU A 95 -7.57 4.87 4.34
N LYS A 96 -6.61 5.22 3.48
CA LYS A 96 -5.31 4.52 3.40
C LYS A 96 -4.56 4.59 4.72
N VAL A 97 -4.46 5.78 5.33
CA VAL A 97 -3.79 5.98 6.62
C VAL A 97 -4.47 5.15 7.70
N THR A 98 -5.80 5.16 7.76
CA THR A 98 -6.57 4.37 8.73
C THR A 98 -6.32 2.86 8.57
N ALA A 99 -6.31 2.37 7.33
CA ALA A 99 -6.05 0.96 7.04
C ALA A 99 -4.63 0.54 7.44
N PHE A 100 -3.61 1.33 7.06
CA PHE A 100 -2.23 1.05 7.44
C PHE A 100 -2.00 1.14 8.94
N TYR A 101 -2.62 2.12 9.59
CA TYR A 101 -2.60 2.27 11.02
C TYR A 101 -3.16 1.02 11.72
N TYR A 102 -4.35 0.55 11.32
CA TYR A 102 -4.95 -0.65 11.88
C TYR A 102 -4.03 -1.88 11.73
N VAL A 103 -3.49 -2.09 10.52
CA VAL A 103 -2.57 -3.21 10.25
C VAL A 103 -1.30 -3.10 11.10
N SER A 104 -0.74 -1.90 11.26
CA SER A 104 0.48 -1.69 12.04
C SER A 104 0.28 -1.99 13.54
N VAL A 105 -0.85 -1.57 14.11
CA VAL A 105 -1.21 -1.86 15.50
C VAL A 105 -1.40 -3.37 15.71
N LEU A 106 -2.03 -4.04 14.74
CA LEU A 106 -2.25 -5.48 14.78
C LEU A 106 -0.93 -6.26 14.70
N ILE A 107 -0.02 -5.87 13.80
CA ILE A 107 1.33 -6.46 13.70
C ILE A 107 2.08 -6.27 15.02
N PHE A 108 2.05 -5.05 15.58
CA PHE A 108 2.71 -4.77 16.86
C PHE A 108 2.13 -5.65 17.99
N ALA A 109 0.81 -5.74 18.09
CA ALA A 109 0.17 -6.61 19.07
C ALA A 109 0.63 -8.07 18.94
N GLN A 110 0.72 -8.60 17.71
CA GLN A 110 1.18 -9.96 17.45
C GLN A 110 2.66 -10.17 17.78
N THR A 111 3.53 -9.20 17.46
CA THR A 111 4.97 -9.28 17.77
C THR A 111 5.23 -9.38 19.28
N PHE A 112 4.43 -8.68 20.09
CA PHE A 112 4.51 -8.73 21.55
C PHE A 112 3.57 -9.77 22.20
N ASN A 113 2.91 -10.61 21.39
CA ASN A 113 1.99 -11.66 21.85
C ASN A 113 0.86 -11.13 22.77
N LEU A 114 0.37 -9.94 22.47
CA LEU A 114 -0.76 -9.31 23.16
C LEU A 114 -2.07 -9.97 22.73
N LYS A 115 -2.91 -10.32 23.70
CA LYS A 115 -4.22 -10.95 23.45
C LYS A 115 -5.23 -10.01 22.77
N ASP A 116 -5.10 -8.71 22.99
CA ASP A 116 -5.98 -7.68 22.43
C ASP A 116 -5.18 -6.46 21.98
N TYR A 117 -5.53 -5.92 20.81
CA TYR A 117 -4.90 -4.76 20.20
C TYR A 117 -5.58 -3.45 20.63
N ARG A 118 -6.83 -3.50 21.13
CA ARG A 118 -7.64 -2.31 21.47
C ARG A 118 -6.97 -1.36 22.45
N PRO A 119 -6.32 -1.81 23.55
CA PRO A 119 -5.65 -0.91 24.48
C PRO A 119 -4.45 -0.19 23.86
N LEU A 120 -3.88 -0.77 22.81
CA LEU A 120 -2.68 -0.27 22.15
C LEU A 120 -2.98 0.80 21.10
N VAL A 121 -4.24 0.91 20.66
CA VAL A 121 -4.65 1.88 19.64
C VAL A 121 -4.26 3.30 20.08
N LEU A 122 -4.77 3.78 21.21
CA LEU A 122 -4.52 5.16 21.63
C LEU A 122 -3.02 5.52 21.82
N PRO A 123 -2.20 4.72 22.54
CA PRO A 123 -0.78 5.04 22.69
C PRO A 123 -0.01 4.96 21.38
N TYR A 124 -0.34 4.01 20.49
CA TYR A 124 0.32 3.89 19.19
C TYR A 124 0.02 5.10 18.28
N ALA A 125 -1.23 5.59 18.30
CA ALA A 125 -1.60 6.83 17.61
C ALA A 125 -0.78 8.03 18.11
N LEU A 126 -0.62 8.19 19.43
CA LEU A 126 0.16 9.30 19.99
C LEU A 126 1.62 9.27 19.53
N ILE A 127 2.24 8.08 19.53
CA ILE A 127 3.61 7.91 19.04
C ILE A 127 3.70 8.28 17.56
N LEU A 128 2.76 7.81 16.73
CA LEU A 128 2.74 8.14 15.31
C LEU A 128 2.58 9.64 15.05
N VAL A 129 1.71 10.32 15.81
CA VAL A 129 1.54 11.78 15.70
C VAL A 129 2.82 12.50 16.10
N ALA A 130 3.46 12.10 17.20
CA ALA A 130 4.73 12.68 17.63
C ALA A 130 5.83 12.48 16.57
N LEU A 131 5.95 11.27 16.01
CA LEU A 131 6.91 10.98 14.94
C LEU A 131 6.61 11.76 13.65
N SER A 132 5.33 11.99 13.34
CA SER A 132 4.93 12.82 12.18
C SER A 132 5.40 14.27 12.34
N LEU A 133 5.23 14.84 13.55
CA LEU A 133 5.63 16.21 13.85
C LEU A 133 7.15 16.39 13.91
N LEU A 134 7.89 15.37 14.37
CA LEU A 134 9.34 15.43 14.53
C LEU A 134 10.11 14.96 13.29
N GLY A 135 9.48 14.16 12.44
CA GLY A 135 10.17 13.39 11.40
C GLY A 135 10.57 14.19 10.17
N TRP A 136 9.86 15.28 9.85
CA TRP A 136 10.05 15.99 8.59
C TRP A 136 10.00 17.50 8.80
N THR A 137 11.08 18.19 8.46
CA THR A 137 11.16 19.66 8.53
C THR A 137 10.86 20.33 7.20
N ASP A 138 10.97 19.61 6.09
CA ASP A 138 10.83 20.15 4.73
C ASP A 138 10.31 19.10 3.73
N THR A 139 9.50 19.55 2.78
CA THR A 139 8.86 18.72 1.73
C THR A 139 9.89 18.03 0.82
N ASN A 140 11.06 18.63 0.63
CA ASN A 140 12.15 18.05 -0.15
C ASN A 140 12.74 16.82 0.55
N GLN A 141 12.83 16.81 1.89
CA GLN A 141 13.26 15.63 2.63
C GLN A 141 12.28 14.46 2.44
N ILE A 142 10.97 14.75 2.43
CA ILE A 142 9.92 13.77 2.16
C ILE A 142 10.08 13.20 0.74
N THR A 143 10.31 14.06 -0.24
CA THR A 143 10.46 13.66 -1.65
C THR A 143 11.72 12.81 -1.86
N LEU A 144 12.82 13.17 -1.20
CA LEU A 144 14.04 12.38 -1.19
C LEU A 144 13.79 11.01 -0.53
N TYR A 145 13.09 10.98 0.61
CA TYR A 145 12.71 9.73 1.28
C TYR A 145 11.89 8.81 0.38
N MET A 146 10.80 9.32 -0.19
CA MET A 146 9.87 8.56 -1.03
C MET A 146 10.53 8.02 -2.30
N SER A 147 11.47 8.77 -2.88
CA SER A 147 12.15 8.34 -4.12
C SER A 147 13.37 7.44 -3.87
N ARG A 148 14.08 7.64 -2.75
CA ARG A 148 15.36 7.00 -2.49
C ARG A 148 15.28 5.84 -1.52
N TYR A 149 14.64 6.04 -0.37
CA TYR A 149 14.69 5.15 0.77
C TYR A 149 13.46 4.25 0.86
N PHE A 150 12.27 4.80 0.62
CA PHE A 150 11.02 4.04 0.69
C PHE A 150 11.00 2.79 -0.21
N PRO A 151 11.46 2.81 -1.48
CA PRO A 151 11.44 1.61 -2.31
C PRO A 151 12.35 0.50 -1.78
N LEU A 152 13.50 0.87 -1.21
CA LEU A 152 14.45 -0.08 -0.61
C LEU A 152 13.85 -0.68 0.66
N PHE A 153 13.29 0.16 1.53
CA PHE A 153 12.61 -0.28 2.74
C PHE A 153 11.44 -1.22 2.44
N ALA A 154 10.56 -0.84 1.49
CA ALA A 154 9.42 -1.65 1.09
C ALA A 154 9.85 -3.01 0.53
N PHE A 155 10.91 -3.04 -0.30
CA PHE A 155 11.46 -4.28 -0.84
C PHE A 155 12.01 -5.20 0.26
N THR A 156 12.79 -4.65 1.19
CA THR A 156 13.35 -5.44 2.30
C THR A 156 12.25 -5.98 3.21
N VAL A 157 11.23 -5.18 3.53
CA VAL A 157 10.14 -5.60 4.42
C VAL A 157 9.23 -6.62 3.73
N LEU A 158 8.74 -6.35 2.53
CA LEU A 158 7.85 -7.26 1.80
C LEU A 158 8.58 -8.53 1.37
N GLY A 159 9.75 -8.38 0.77
CA GLY A 159 10.59 -9.48 0.31
C GLY A 159 11.10 -10.33 1.48
N GLY A 160 11.63 -9.68 2.52
CA GLY A 160 12.11 -10.35 3.72
C GLY A 160 11.01 -11.13 4.44
N THR A 161 9.83 -10.53 4.63
CA THR A 161 8.69 -11.21 5.27
C THR A 161 8.22 -12.41 4.46
N THR A 162 8.18 -12.29 3.13
CA THR A 162 7.78 -13.40 2.25
C THR A 162 8.80 -14.55 2.28
N LEU A 163 10.09 -14.24 2.27
CA LEU A 163 11.16 -15.25 2.38
C LEU A 163 11.15 -15.95 3.74
N LEU A 164 10.92 -15.21 4.83
CA LEU A 164 10.78 -15.79 6.16
C LEU A 164 9.57 -16.74 6.24
N LEU A 165 8.41 -16.33 5.74
CA LEU A 165 7.23 -17.20 5.69
C LEU A 165 7.47 -18.44 4.81
N TYR A 166 8.14 -18.27 3.67
CA TYR A 166 8.51 -19.39 2.79
C TYR A 166 9.44 -20.38 3.51
N PHE A 167 10.46 -19.89 4.21
CA PHE A 167 11.41 -20.73 4.96
C PHE A 167 10.75 -21.46 6.14
N VAL A 168 9.88 -20.78 6.88
CA VAL A 168 9.05 -21.38 7.94
C VAL A 168 8.10 -22.44 7.36
N SER A 169 7.55 -22.22 6.16
CA SER A 169 6.68 -23.20 5.50
C SER A 169 7.43 -24.48 5.08
N MET A 170 8.68 -24.35 4.60
CA MET A 170 9.51 -25.50 4.22
C MET A 170 9.91 -26.34 5.44
N THR A 171 10.26 -25.68 6.55
CA THR A 171 10.62 -26.36 7.80
C THR A 171 9.41 -27.05 8.44
N ARG A 172 8.21 -26.43 8.40
CA ARG A 172 6.97 -27.07 8.86
C ARG A 172 6.49 -28.22 7.96
N ARG A 173 6.61 -28.10 6.63
CA ARG A 173 6.27 -29.19 5.70
C ARG A 173 7.10 -30.45 5.95
N LYS A 174 8.38 -30.29 6.29
CA LYS A 174 9.27 -31.41 6.63
C LYS A 174 8.78 -32.18 7.87
N GLY A 175 8.28 -31.48 8.89
CA GLY A 175 7.70 -32.10 10.08
C GLY A 175 6.35 -32.81 9.85
N SER A 176 5.49 -32.30 8.97
CA SER A 176 4.21 -32.95 8.63
C SER A 176 4.38 -34.23 7.79
N THR A 177 5.39 -34.29 6.92
CA THR A 177 5.68 -35.50 6.11
C THR A 177 6.33 -36.61 6.94
N GLU A 178 7.11 -36.29 7.97
CA GLU A 178 7.69 -37.28 8.89
C GLU A 178 6.66 -37.84 9.89
N GLY A 179 5.72 -37.01 10.37
CA GLY A 179 4.62 -37.47 11.22
C GLY A 179 3.64 -38.41 10.52
N GLY A 180 3.33 -38.16 9.24
CA GLY A 180 2.47 -39.02 8.42
C GLY A 180 3.08 -40.40 8.14
N LYS A 181 4.39 -40.47 7.86
CA LYS A 181 5.11 -41.73 7.62
C LYS A 181 5.27 -42.61 8.86
N LYS A 182 5.19 -42.04 10.06
CA LYS A 182 5.28 -42.79 11.32
C LYS A 182 3.95 -43.50 11.64
N ASN A 183 2.83 -42.77 11.52
CA ASN A 183 1.49 -43.32 11.73
C ASN A 183 1.12 -44.43 10.73
N GLU A 184 1.55 -44.33 9.47
CA GLU A 184 1.28 -45.37 8.46
C GLU A 184 2.08 -46.67 8.70
N LYS A 185 3.26 -46.58 9.31
CA LYS A 185 4.07 -47.76 9.69
C LYS A 185 3.57 -48.47 10.94
N ASP A 186 2.94 -47.73 11.85
CA ASP A 186 2.38 -48.30 13.09
C ASP A 186 1.03 -49.00 12.82
N VAL A 187 0.23 -48.52 11.86
CA VAL A 187 -1.02 -49.18 11.42
C VAL A 187 -0.76 -50.47 10.63
N ASN A 188 0.34 -50.55 9.87
CA ASN A 188 0.69 -51.74 9.08
C ASN A 188 1.47 -52.81 9.87
N ARG A 189 1.58 -52.66 11.20
CA ARG A 189 2.22 -53.61 12.13
C ARG A 189 1.24 -54.30 13.08
N THR A 190 -0.05 -53.96 13.02
CA THR A 190 -1.18 -54.64 13.69
C THR A 190 -1.98 -55.44 12.69
#